data_AF-A0A396CQG4-F1
#
_entry.id   AF-A0A396CQG4-F1
#
_cell.length_a   1.000
_cell.length_b   1.000
_cell.length_c   1.000
_cell.angle_alpha   90.00
_cell.angle_beta   90.00
_cell.angle_gamma   90.00
#
_symmetry.space_group_name_H-M   'P 1'
#
loop_
_entity.id
_entity.type
_entity.pdbx_description
1 polymer ?
#
loop_
_entity_poly.entity_id
_entity_poly.type
_entity_poly.pdbx_seq_one_letter_code
_entity_poly.pdbx_strand_id
1 'polypeptide(L)'
;RAEAAGEAAAASTAPPPALVEAENRQVRFLAARISEALDEAGALEAETAALLEGDETYACLLTVPGIGPRTAAQLAVSVDIGRFPDHDHLASYCGIAPRVRSSGTSVRSVRASRRGDARLKSLLIFSCNSLVRSSGRYGEYYRACRARGMGHGRALKAVARKRLRAIYAVMRDRVP
;
A
#
# COMPACT_ATOMS: atom_id res chain seq x y z
N ARG A 1 20.12 10.72 -57.04
CA ARG A 1 20.51 11.19 -55.69
C ARG A 1 19.35 11.84 -54.91
N ALA A 2 18.41 12.54 -55.57
CA ALA A 2 17.20 13.07 -54.90
C ALA A 2 16.17 11.99 -54.53
N GLU A 3 16.03 10.92 -55.33
CA GLU A 3 15.12 9.79 -55.03
C GLU A 3 15.48 9.02 -53.75
N ALA A 4 16.77 8.79 -53.51
CA ALA A 4 17.25 8.07 -52.32
C ALA A 4 16.96 8.81 -51.00
N ALA A 5 16.80 10.13 -51.04
CA ALA A 5 16.40 10.92 -49.87
C ALA A 5 14.88 10.84 -49.60
N GLY A 6 14.07 10.65 -50.65
CA GLY A 6 12.62 10.44 -50.53
C GLY A 6 12.27 9.06 -49.96
N GLU A 7 13.00 8.02 -50.34
CA GLU A 7 12.80 6.66 -49.82
C GLU A 7 13.25 6.51 -48.36
N ALA A 8 14.29 7.23 -47.94
CA ALA A 8 14.73 7.23 -46.54
C ALA A 8 13.73 7.91 -45.58
N ALA A 9 12.93 8.88 -46.06
CA ALA A 9 11.88 9.51 -45.28
C ALA A 9 10.65 8.60 -45.07
N ALA A 10 10.38 7.70 -46.01
CA ALA A 10 9.32 6.68 -45.90
C ALA A 10 9.68 5.54 -44.92
N ALA A 11 10.96 5.42 -44.55
CA ALA A 11 11.45 4.47 -43.54
C ALA A 11 11.53 5.09 -42.12
N SER A 12 11.00 6.30 -41.92
CA SER A 12 10.96 6.92 -40.60
C SER A 12 9.91 6.23 -39.71
N THR A 13 10.39 5.49 -38.70
CA THR A 13 9.56 4.91 -37.63
C THR A 13 9.01 5.99 -36.67
N ALA A 14 9.35 7.26 -36.87
CA ALA A 14 8.87 8.34 -36.04
C ALA A 14 7.41 8.68 -36.41
N PRO A 15 6.49 8.71 -35.43
CA PRO A 15 5.11 9.09 -35.70
C PRO A 15 5.03 10.51 -36.29
N PRO A 16 4.05 10.77 -37.18
CA PRO A 16 3.82 12.09 -37.75
C PRO A 16 3.78 13.19 -36.68
N PRO A 17 4.35 14.39 -36.93
CA PRO A 17 4.40 15.47 -35.95
C PRO A 17 3.04 15.84 -35.34
N ALA A 18 1.96 15.74 -36.13
CA ALA A 18 0.59 15.99 -35.66
C ALA A 18 0.12 14.95 -34.63
N LEU A 19 0.51 13.68 -34.76
CA LEU A 19 0.19 12.64 -33.77
C LEU A 19 0.97 12.85 -32.48
N VAL A 20 2.26 13.21 -32.59
CA VAL A 20 3.10 13.57 -31.43
C VAL A 20 2.53 14.78 -30.70
N GLU A 21 2.09 15.82 -31.43
CA GLU A 21 1.48 17.00 -30.82
C GLU A 21 0.13 16.71 -30.17
N ALA A 22 -0.70 15.87 -30.79
CA ALA A 22 -1.96 15.41 -30.21
C ALA A 22 -1.74 14.59 -28.92
N GLU A 23 -0.78 13.64 -28.94
CA GLU A 23 -0.36 12.89 -27.76
C GLU A 23 0.16 13.83 -26.67
N ASN A 24 1.04 14.78 -27.01
CA ASN A 24 1.54 15.77 -26.08
C ASN A 24 0.43 16.63 -25.47
N ARG A 25 -0.62 16.97 -26.23
CA ARG A 25 -1.77 17.70 -25.70
C ARG A 25 -2.58 16.84 -24.72
N GLN A 26 -2.83 15.58 -25.06
CA GLN A 26 -3.53 14.65 -24.17
C GLN A 26 -2.74 14.39 -22.88
N VAL A 27 -1.43 14.17 -22.99
CA VAL A 27 -0.52 13.99 -21.85
C VAL A 27 -0.53 15.23 -20.96
N ARG A 28 -0.41 16.43 -21.53
CA ARG A 28 -0.47 17.69 -20.76
C ARG A 28 -1.81 17.87 -20.05
N PHE A 29 -2.92 17.58 -20.71
CA PHE A 29 -4.25 17.65 -20.12
C PHE A 29 -4.39 16.68 -18.94
N LEU A 30 -4.00 15.42 -19.12
CA LEU A 30 -4.07 14.42 -18.05
C LEU A 30 -3.11 14.75 -16.90
N ALA A 31 -1.91 15.24 -17.19
CA ALA A 31 -0.95 15.66 -16.18
C ALA A 31 -1.51 16.81 -15.32
N ALA A 32 -2.14 17.81 -15.94
CA ALA A 32 -2.81 18.90 -15.22
C ALA A 32 -3.94 18.37 -14.33
N ARG A 33 -4.78 17.48 -14.85
CA ARG A 33 -5.86 16.84 -14.06
C ARG A 33 -5.36 16.00 -12.89
N ILE A 34 -4.25 15.28 -13.08
CA ILE A 34 -3.61 14.51 -12.01
C ILE A 34 -3.06 15.47 -10.94
N SER A 35 -2.36 16.54 -11.35
CA SER A 35 -1.82 17.53 -10.41
C SER A 35 -2.91 18.12 -9.53
N GLU A 36 -4.00 18.60 -10.14
CA GLU A 36 -5.11 19.20 -9.42
C GLU A 36 -5.76 18.20 -8.44
N ALA A 37 -5.98 16.95 -8.88
CA ALA A 37 -6.52 15.91 -8.01
C ALA A 37 -5.57 15.54 -6.85
N LEU A 38 -4.25 15.63 -7.04
CA LEU A 38 -3.27 15.42 -5.98
C LEU A 38 -3.29 16.56 -4.97
N ASP A 39 -3.43 17.81 -5.42
CA ASP A 39 -3.54 18.98 -4.55
C ASP A 39 -4.81 18.93 -3.70
N GLU A 40 -5.96 18.61 -4.30
CA GLU A 40 -7.23 18.40 -3.60
C GLU A 40 -7.12 17.26 -2.57
N ALA A 41 -6.50 16.13 -2.95
CA ALA A 41 -6.29 15.02 -2.02
C ALA A 41 -5.40 15.43 -0.84
N GLY A 42 -4.37 16.24 -1.08
CA GLY A 42 -3.51 16.79 -0.03
C GLY A 42 -4.27 17.69 0.94
N ALA A 43 -5.14 18.56 0.43
CA ALA A 43 -5.99 19.42 1.27
C ALA A 43 -6.92 18.60 2.19
N LEU A 44 -7.58 17.57 1.64
CA LEU A 44 -8.45 16.68 2.42
C LEU A 44 -7.67 15.86 3.48
N GLU A 45 -6.45 15.44 3.16
CA GLU A 45 -5.57 14.78 4.14
C GLU A 45 -5.19 15.72 5.29
N ALA A 46 -4.93 17.00 5.00
CA ALA A 46 -4.65 18.02 6.01
C ALA A 46 -5.86 18.31 6.89
N GLU A 47 -7.05 18.44 6.31
CA GLU A 47 -8.31 18.59 7.06
C GLU A 47 -8.56 17.39 7.98
N THR A 48 -8.33 16.17 7.49
CA THR A 48 -8.47 14.95 8.30
C THR A 48 -7.46 14.92 9.45
N ALA A 49 -6.22 15.38 9.22
CA ALA A 49 -5.22 15.47 10.26
C ALA A 49 -5.59 16.51 11.34
N ALA A 50 -6.14 17.66 10.94
CA ALA A 50 -6.62 18.68 11.85
C ALA A 50 -7.80 18.19 12.73
N LEU A 51 -8.72 17.41 12.16
CA LEU A 51 -9.82 16.79 12.93
C LEU A 51 -9.33 15.77 13.98
N LEU A 52 -8.13 15.21 13.79
CA LEU A 52 -7.50 14.26 14.70
C LEU A 52 -6.39 14.91 15.54
N GLU A 53 -6.29 16.24 15.52
CA GLU A 53 -5.33 16.97 16.32
C GLU A 53 -5.62 16.75 17.82
N GLY A 54 -4.60 16.31 18.56
CA GLY A 54 -4.73 15.94 19.98
C GLY A 54 -5.12 14.49 20.25
N ASP A 55 -5.42 13.68 19.23
CA ASP A 55 -5.62 12.24 19.43
C ASP A 55 -4.27 11.53 19.64
N GLU A 56 -4.05 11.01 20.85
CA GLU A 56 -2.83 10.30 21.24
C GLU A 56 -2.55 9.09 20.34
N THR A 57 -3.60 8.37 19.92
CA THR A 57 -3.48 7.15 19.13
C THR A 57 -3.01 7.48 17.71
N TYR A 58 -3.59 8.52 17.11
CA TYR A 58 -3.20 9.03 15.81
C TYR A 58 -1.74 9.48 15.79
N ALA A 59 -1.32 10.27 16.78
CA ALA A 59 0.05 10.74 16.92
C ALA A 59 1.04 9.58 17.05
N CYS A 60 0.73 8.58 17.89
CA CYS A 60 1.56 7.39 18.04
C CYS A 60 1.60 6.53 16.77
N LEU A 61 0.50 6.41 16.04
CA LEU A 61 0.47 5.64 14.79
C LEU A 61 1.37 6.22 13.71
N LEU A 62 1.54 7.55 13.66
CA LEU A 62 2.43 8.23 12.71
C LEU A 62 3.92 7.92 12.94
N THR A 63 4.31 7.47 14.14
CA THR A 63 5.70 7.07 14.42
C THR A 63 6.05 5.70 13.83
N VAL A 64 5.04 4.89 13.50
CA VAL A 64 5.23 3.55 12.96
C VAL A 64 5.73 3.62 11.52
N PRO A 65 6.90 3.01 11.19
CA PRO A 65 7.44 3.09 9.84
C PRO A 65 6.47 2.61 8.76
N GLY A 66 6.31 3.45 7.74
CA GLY A 66 5.42 3.22 6.61
C GLY A 66 3.94 3.48 6.90
N ILE A 67 3.57 3.94 8.09
CA ILE A 67 2.22 4.46 8.34
C ILE A 67 2.24 5.95 8.06
N GLY A 68 1.42 6.39 7.10
CA GLY A 68 1.20 7.81 6.81
C GLY A 68 -0.14 8.32 7.35
N PRO A 69 -0.41 9.62 7.25
CA PRO A 69 -1.60 10.30 7.81
C PRO A 69 -2.91 9.59 7.50
N ARG A 70 -3.14 9.26 6.22
CA ARG A 70 -4.36 8.56 5.78
C ARG A 70 -4.53 7.17 6.41
N THR A 71 -3.43 6.43 6.59
CA THR A 71 -3.49 5.08 7.18
C THR A 71 -3.64 5.15 8.69
N ALA A 72 -2.95 6.09 9.34
CA ALA A 72 -3.10 6.38 10.76
C ALA A 72 -4.54 6.80 11.09
N ALA A 73 -5.12 7.73 10.33
CA ALA A 73 -6.50 8.18 10.51
C ALA A 73 -7.51 7.04 10.38
N GLN A 74 -7.37 6.21 9.33
CA GLN A 74 -8.27 5.06 9.16
C GLN A 74 -8.18 4.07 10.32
N LEU A 75 -6.96 3.80 10.81
CA LEU A 75 -6.75 2.91 11.96
C LEU A 75 -7.36 3.50 13.24
N ALA A 76 -7.10 4.77 13.53
CA ALA A 76 -7.64 5.46 14.69
C ALA A 76 -9.18 5.47 14.70
N VAL A 77 -9.81 5.72 13.55
CA VAL A 77 -11.28 5.78 13.44
C VAL A 77 -11.93 4.39 13.45
N SER A 78 -11.31 3.38 12.83
CA SER A 78 -11.96 2.08 12.59
C SER A 78 -11.66 1.02 13.65
N VAL A 79 -10.59 1.19 14.43
CA VAL A 79 -10.09 0.16 15.33
C VAL A 79 -10.17 0.63 16.77
N ASP A 80 -11.15 0.10 17.49
CA ASP A 80 -11.18 0.14 18.95
C ASP A 80 -10.27 -0.97 19.51
N ILE A 81 -9.05 -0.60 19.90
CA ILE A 81 -8.01 -1.56 20.31
C ILE A 81 -8.42 -2.40 21.52
N GLY A 82 -9.25 -1.86 22.42
CA GLY A 82 -9.71 -2.54 23.63
C GLY A 82 -10.58 -3.77 23.36
N ARG A 83 -11.17 -3.87 22.16
CA ARG A 83 -11.96 -5.04 21.74
C ARG A 83 -11.12 -6.24 21.31
N PHE A 84 -9.81 -6.06 21.13
CA PHE A 84 -8.93 -7.09 20.61
C PHE A 84 -7.99 -7.61 21.70
N PRO A 85 -8.12 -8.89 22.12
CA PRO A 85 -7.28 -9.45 23.18
C PRO A 85 -5.82 -9.60 22.77
N ASP A 86 -5.53 -9.72 21.47
CA ASP A 86 -4.17 -9.81 20.94
C ASP A 86 -4.06 -9.27 19.50
N HIS A 87 -2.83 -9.17 19.01
CA HIS A 87 -2.51 -8.74 17.65
C HIS A 87 -3.03 -9.69 16.57
N ASP A 88 -3.29 -10.97 16.88
CA ASP A 88 -3.77 -11.97 15.93
C ASP A 88 -5.27 -11.77 15.64
N HIS A 89 -6.05 -11.34 16.64
CA HIS A 89 -7.44 -10.92 16.49
C HIS A 89 -7.53 -9.65 15.64
N LEU A 90 -6.67 -8.65 15.90
CA LEU A 90 -6.57 -7.47 15.03
C LEU A 90 -6.19 -7.87 13.60
N ALA A 91 -5.24 -8.80 13.43
CA ALA A 91 -4.85 -9.28 12.10
C ALA A 91 -5.98 -10.00 11.36
N SER A 92 -6.85 -10.69 12.09
CA SER A 92 -8.04 -11.34 11.54
C SER A 92 -9.06 -10.29 11.09
N TYR A 93 -9.32 -9.29 11.93
CA TYR A 93 -10.20 -8.15 11.64
C TYR A 93 -9.74 -7.36 10.40
N CYS A 94 -8.44 -7.05 10.31
CA CYS A 94 -7.86 -6.37 9.15
C CYS A 94 -7.69 -7.28 7.92
N GLY A 95 -8.11 -8.55 7.97
CA GLY A 95 -8.03 -9.48 6.83
C GLY A 95 -6.60 -9.86 6.39
N ILE A 96 -5.61 -9.66 7.28
CA ILE A 96 -4.19 -9.99 7.09
C ILE A 96 -3.89 -11.44 7.50
N ALA A 97 -4.62 -11.96 8.49
CA ALA A 97 -4.37 -13.29 9.02
C ALA A 97 -4.56 -14.39 7.96
N PRO A 98 -3.62 -15.36 7.87
CA PRO A 98 -3.81 -16.53 7.04
C PRO A 98 -4.97 -17.36 7.61
N ARG A 99 -5.85 -17.86 6.74
CA ARG A 99 -6.93 -18.74 7.15
C ARG A 99 -6.50 -20.19 6.99
N VAL A 100 -6.47 -20.91 8.09
CA VAL A 100 -6.35 -22.37 8.07
C VAL A 100 -7.72 -22.95 7.78
N ARG A 101 -7.87 -23.69 6.68
CA ARG A 101 -9.07 -24.50 6.44
C ARG A 101 -8.75 -25.95 6.84
N SER A 102 -9.49 -26.47 7.82
CA SER A 102 -9.62 -27.91 8.04
C SER A 102 -11.05 -28.30 7.72
N SER A 103 -11.27 -28.97 6.58
CA SER A 103 -12.42 -29.86 6.44
C SER A 103 -11.99 -31.21 7.02
N GLY A 104 -12.88 -31.90 7.76
CA GLY A 104 -12.57 -33.04 8.64
C GLY A 104 -11.85 -34.25 8.03
N THR A 105 -11.46 -34.20 6.76
CA THR A 105 -10.77 -35.26 6.01
C THR A 105 -9.60 -34.76 5.14
N SER A 106 -9.22 -33.47 5.16
CA SER A 106 -8.21 -32.90 4.25
C SER A 106 -7.00 -32.27 4.95
N VAL A 107 -5.83 -32.42 4.31
CA VAL A 107 -4.55 -31.81 4.69
C VAL A 107 -4.73 -30.31 4.95
N ARG A 108 -4.21 -29.85 6.10
CA ARG A 108 -4.31 -28.49 6.62
C ARG A 108 -3.76 -27.48 5.61
N SER A 109 -4.62 -26.91 4.77
CA SER A 109 -4.22 -25.94 3.75
C SER A 109 -4.38 -24.51 4.27
N VAL A 110 -3.31 -23.71 4.14
CA VAL A 110 -3.29 -22.30 4.52
C VAL A 110 -3.64 -21.46 3.30
N ARG A 111 -4.79 -20.78 3.32
CA ARG A 111 -5.22 -19.87 2.25
C ARG A 111 -5.25 -18.43 2.73
N ALA A 112 -5.15 -17.49 1.79
CA ALA A 112 -5.37 -16.07 2.09
C ALA A 112 -6.81 -15.85 2.58
N SER A 113 -6.98 -15.07 3.66
CA SER A 113 -8.32 -14.68 4.10
C SER A 113 -8.99 -13.75 3.08
N ARG A 114 -10.26 -14.02 2.79
CA ARG A 114 -11.19 -13.14 2.07
C ARG A 114 -12.13 -12.38 3.02
N ARG A 115 -11.98 -12.56 4.32
CA ARG A 115 -12.75 -11.88 5.38
C ARG A 115 -11.90 -10.78 6.01
N GLY A 116 -12.57 -9.85 6.68
CA GLY A 116 -11.97 -8.68 7.31
C GLY A 116 -12.20 -7.40 6.50
N ASP A 117 -11.79 -6.27 7.05
CA ASP A 117 -11.89 -4.97 6.39
C ASP A 117 -10.94 -4.90 5.18
N ALA A 118 -11.52 -4.87 3.98
CA ALA A 118 -10.78 -4.85 2.73
C ALA A 118 -9.99 -3.54 2.53
N ARG A 119 -10.49 -2.41 3.06
CA ARG A 119 -9.84 -1.10 2.98
C ARG A 119 -8.61 -1.09 3.88
N LEU A 120 -8.74 -1.50 5.14
CA LEU A 120 -7.61 -1.63 6.07
C LEU A 120 -6.55 -2.60 5.54
N LYS A 121 -6.98 -3.75 5.01
CA LYS A 121 -6.07 -4.70 4.38
C LYS A 121 -5.25 -4.07 3.26
N SER A 122 -5.91 -3.32 2.38
CA SER A 122 -5.27 -2.70 1.21
C SER A 122 -4.29 -1.62 1.65
N LEU A 123 -4.68 -0.75 2.58
CA LEU A 123 -3.81 0.27 3.17
C LEU A 123 -2.57 -0.35 3.83
N LEU A 124 -2.75 -1.38 4.66
CA LEU A 124 -1.67 -2.06 5.38
C LEU A 124 -0.71 -2.81 4.46
N ILE A 125 -1.20 -3.37 3.35
CA ILE A 125 -0.33 -4.02 2.36
C ILE A 125 0.38 -2.97 1.50
N PHE A 126 -0.34 -1.94 1.04
CA PHE A 126 0.21 -0.90 0.18
C PHE A 126 1.37 -0.17 0.86
N SER A 127 1.19 0.21 2.12
CA SER A 127 2.22 0.86 2.92
C SER A 127 3.46 -0.01 3.19
N CYS A 128 3.40 -1.33 3.00
CA CYS A 128 4.60 -2.16 3.06
C CYS A 128 5.51 -2.01 1.84
N ASN A 129 5.03 -1.47 0.71
CA ASN A 129 5.85 -1.36 -0.51
C ASN A 129 7.08 -0.46 -0.33
N SER A 130 6.98 0.61 0.47
CA SER A 130 8.14 1.44 0.81
C SER A 130 9.11 0.67 1.73
N LEU A 131 8.58 -0.03 2.73
CA LEU A 131 9.37 -0.78 3.71
C LEU A 131 10.17 -1.92 3.10
N VAL A 132 9.62 -2.65 2.13
CA VAL A 132 10.31 -3.81 1.54
C VAL A 132 11.52 -3.42 0.68
N ARG A 133 11.57 -2.17 0.20
CA ARG A 133 12.72 -1.61 -0.54
C ARG A 133 13.81 -1.09 0.39
N SER A 134 13.51 -0.88 1.67
CA SER A 134 14.47 -0.40 2.66
C SER A 134 15.48 -1.48 3.07
N SER A 135 16.60 -1.05 3.65
CA SER A 135 17.59 -1.91 4.32
C SER A 135 17.19 -2.30 5.75
N GLY A 136 16.05 -1.83 6.27
CA GLY A 136 15.64 -2.11 7.65
C GLY A 136 15.04 -3.50 7.88
N ARG A 137 14.66 -3.76 9.14
CA ARG A 137 14.12 -5.06 9.62
C ARG A 137 12.98 -5.65 8.79
N TYR A 138 12.15 -4.80 8.18
CA TYR A 138 11.02 -5.22 7.35
C TYR A 138 11.45 -5.62 5.94
N GLY A 139 12.42 -4.90 5.36
CA GLY A 139 13.01 -5.24 4.06
C GLY A 139 13.82 -6.54 4.13
N GLU A 140 14.60 -6.73 5.18
CA GLU A 140 15.32 -7.99 5.44
C GLU A 140 14.36 -9.16 5.59
N TYR A 141 13.30 -9.00 6.39
CA TYR A 141 12.28 -10.03 6.56
C TYR A 141 11.57 -10.37 5.25
N TYR A 142 11.27 -9.35 4.42
CA TYR A 142 10.72 -9.56 3.08
C TYR A 142 11.66 -10.38 2.19
N ARG A 143 12.94 -10.01 2.14
CA ARG A 143 13.97 -10.74 1.36
C ARG A 143 14.10 -12.18 1.84
N ALA A 144 14.10 -12.43 3.15
CA ALA A 144 14.10 -13.78 3.72
C ALA A 144 12.84 -14.58 3.32
N CYS A 145 11.65 -13.96 3.31
CA CYS A 145 10.44 -14.61 2.81
C CYS A 145 10.55 -14.96 1.31
N ARG A 146 11.11 -14.06 0.49
CA ARG A 146 11.35 -14.31 -0.94
C ARG A 146 12.35 -15.44 -1.16
N ALA A 147 13.43 -15.49 -0.39
CA ALA A 147 14.43 -16.55 -0.44
C ALA A 147 13.85 -17.93 -0.10
N ARG A 148 12.82 -17.99 0.76
CA ARG A 148 12.06 -19.22 1.07
C ARG A 148 11.05 -19.62 -0.02
N GLY A 149 11.09 -18.99 -1.20
CA GLY A 149 10.19 -19.29 -2.32
C GLY A 149 8.78 -18.66 -2.21
N MET A 150 8.55 -17.73 -1.28
CA MET A 150 7.25 -17.06 -1.20
C MET A 150 7.07 -16.07 -2.36
N GLY A 151 5.91 -16.13 -3.04
CA GLY A 151 5.51 -15.13 -4.04
C GLY A 151 5.40 -13.72 -3.44
N HIS A 152 5.62 -12.67 -4.25
CA HIS A 152 5.65 -11.27 -3.83
C HIS A 152 4.48 -10.87 -2.91
N GLY A 153 3.24 -11.12 -3.33
CA GLY A 153 2.06 -10.79 -2.53
C GLY A 153 1.93 -11.60 -1.23
N ARG A 154 2.48 -12.81 -1.16
CA ARG A 154 2.54 -13.59 0.10
C ARG A 154 3.59 -13.00 1.05
N ALA A 155 4.75 -12.62 0.52
CA ALA A 155 5.80 -11.98 1.30
C ALA A 155 5.36 -10.61 1.84
N LEU A 156 4.69 -9.77 1.04
CA LEU A 156 4.12 -8.50 1.53
C LEU A 156 3.13 -8.70 2.67
N LYS A 157 2.21 -9.68 2.56
CA LYS A 157 1.27 -10.00 3.64
C LYS A 157 1.98 -10.49 4.91
N ALA A 158 3.07 -11.24 4.78
CA ALA A 158 3.86 -11.67 5.93
C ALA A 158 4.52 -10.46 6.62
N VAL A 159 5.06 -9.50 5.87
CA VAL A 159 5.60 -8.24 6.40
C VAL A 159 4.51 -7.42 7.08
N ALA A 160 3.34 -7.29 6.45
CA ALA A 160 2.19 -6.58 7.03
C ALA A 160 1.76 -7.22 8.36
N ARG A 161 1.69 -8.56 8.43
CA ARG A 161 1.39 -9.29 9.68
C ARG A 161 2.45 -9.03 10.76
N LYS A 162 3.73 -9.04 10.39
CA LYS A 162 4.84 -8.75 11.32
C LYS A 162 4.74 -7.31 11.85
N ARG A 163 4.44 -6.34 10.99
CA ARG A 163 4.27 -4.93 11.38
C ARG A 163 3.03 -4.71 12.22
N LEU A 164 1.94 -5.46 12.01
CA LEU A 164 0.71 -5.31 12.77
C LEU A 164 0.90 -5.57 14.28
N ARG A 165 1.91 -6.39 14.65
CA ARG A 165 2.29 -6.56 16.06
C ARG A 165 2.78 -5.26 16.70
N ALA A 166 3.58 -4.49 15.97
CA ALA A 166 4.05 -3.19 16.42
C ALA A 166 2.90 -2.18 16.48
N ILE A 167 2.05 -2.15 15.44
CA ILE A 167 0.85 -1.29 15.41
C ILE A 167 -0.05 -1.58 16.62
N TYR A 168 -0.33 -2.86 16.90
CA TYR A 168 -1.15 -3.26 18.05
C TYR A 168 -0.56 -2.77 19.37
N ALA A 169 0.75 -2.95 19.58
CA ALA A 169 1.42 -2.49 20.80
C ALA A 169 1.35 -0.97 20.96
N VAL A 170 1.65 -0.23 19.89
CA VAL A 170 1.58 1.24 19.88
C VAL A 170 0.17 1.75 20.16
N MET A 171 -0.86 1.13 19.57
CA MET A 171 -2.27 1.52 19.83
C MET A 171 -2.72 1.17 21.25
N ARG A 172 -2.27 0.04 21.80
CA ARG A 172 -2.65 -0.42 23.14
C ARG A 172 -1.98 0.42 24.23
N ASP A 173 -0.68 0.63 24.08
CA ASP A 173 0.16 1.28 25.10
C ASP A 173 0.16 2.80 24.93
N ARG A 174 -0.23 3.32 23.75
CA ARG A 174 -0.15 4.74 23.35
C ARG A 174 1.26 5.31 23.53
N VAL A 175 2.25 4.49 23.20
CA VAL A 175 3.68 4.84 23.24
C VAL A 175 4.31 4.55 21.87
N PRO A 176 5.16 5.46 21.34
CA PRO A 176 5.90 5.28 20.09
C PRO A 176 6.83 4.05 20.03
#